data_AF-A0A972W2R9-F1
#
_entry.id   AF-A0A972W2R9-F1
#
_cell.length_a   1.000
_cell.length_b   1.000
_cell.length_c   1.000
_cell.angle_alpha   90.00
_cell.angle_beta   90.00
_cell.angle_gamma   90.00
#
_symmetry.space_group_name_H-M   'P 1'
#
loop_
_entity.id
_entity.type
_entity.pdbx_description
1 polymer ?
#
loop_
_entity_poly.entity_id
_entity_poly.type
_entity_poly.pdbx_seq_one_letter_code
_entity_poly.pdbx_strand_id
1 'polypeptide(L)' 'MNTYKNQSFLSLTLRFGIVFLVVVTVIKIIFSIFSTGGIAGMIEELFSSSNWEQFVRMQLLMSVLYGSLMAGYYKFVKK' A
#
# COMPACT_ATOMS: atom_id res chain seq x y z
N MET A 1 -15.51 -1.57 -24.42
CA MET A 1 -15.36 -2.91 -23.81
C MET A 1 -14.57 -2.75 -22.52
N ASN A 2 -15.05 -3.23 -21.38
CA ASN A 2 -14.47 -2.91 -20.06
C ASN A 2 -13.07 -3.56 -19.93
N THR A 3 -11.99 -2.77 -20.03
CA THR A 3 -10.58 -3.23 -20.10
C THR A 3 -10.17 -4.14 -18.93
N TYR A 4 -10.88 -4.03 -17.80
CA TYR A 4 -10.64 -4.78 -16.57
C TYR A 4 -11.25 -6.19 -16.55
N LYS A 5 -12.29 -6.46 -17.36
CA LYS A 5 -12.97 -7.78 -17.38
C LYS A 5 -12.09 -8.89 -17.95
N ASN A 6 -11.25 -8.56 -18.92
CA ASN A 6 -10.38 -9.53 -19.60
C ASN A 6 -9.02 -9.74 -18.91
N GLN A 7 -8.72 -9.00 -17.85
CA GLN A 7 -7.48 -9.16 -17.10
C GLN A 7 -7.63 -10.16 -15.95
N SER A 8 -6.53 -10.82 -15.59
CA SER A 8 -6.49 -11.71 -14.44
C SER A 8 -6.72 -10.91 -13.16
N PHE A 9 -7.47 -11.50 -12.21
CA PHE A 9 -7.76 -10.84 -10.93
C PHE A 9 -6.47 -10.46 -10.20
N LEU A 10 -5.48 -11.37 -10.22
CA LEU A 10 -4.18 -11.18 -9.60
C LEU A 10 -3.41 -10.00 -10.20
N SER A 11 -3.50 -9.80 -11.53
CA SER A 11 -2.88 -8.63 -12.19
C SER A 11 -3.53 -7.31 -11.74
N LEU A 12 -4.87 -7.26 -11.64
CA LEU A 12 -5.56 -6.09 -11.10
C LEU A 12 -5.19 -5.85 -9.63
N THR A 13 -5.17 -6.90 -8.81
CA THR A 13 -4.81 -6.81 -7.39
C THR A 13 -3.42 -6.24 -7.21
N LEU A 14 -2.44 -6.71 -7.98
CA LEU A 14 -1.08 -6.18 -7.93
C LEU A 14 -1.03 -4.72 -8.39
N ARG A 15 -1.72 -4.35 -9.48
CA ARG A 15 -1.73 -2.96 -9.96
C ARG A 15 -2.28 -2.00 -8.90
N PHE A 16 -3.46 -2.29 -8.36
CA PHE A 16 -4.07 -1.44 -7.33
C PHE A 16 -3.29 -1.49 -6.01
N GLY A 17 -2.80 -2.66 -5.64
CA GLY A 17 -1.99 -2.85 -4.43
C GLY A 17 -0.67 -2.09 -4.47
N ILE A 18 0.06 -2.10 -5.59
CA ILE A 18 1.33 -1.38 -5.74
C ILE A 18 1.11 0.13 -5.68
N VAL A 19 0.08 0.65 -6.37
CA VAL A 19 -0.24 2.08 -6.31
C VAL A 19 -0.58 2.51 -4.88
N PHE A 20 -1.41 1.72 -4.19
CA PHE A 20 -1.74 1.97 -2.78
C PHE A 20 -0.51 1.91 -1.88
N LEU A 21 0.34 0.90 -2.06
CA LEU A 21 1.56 0.71 -1.30
C LEU A 21 2.44 1.96 -1.38
N VAL A 22 2.73 2.44 -2.59
CA VAL A 22 3.58 3.60 -2.83
C VAL A 22 2.97 4.86 -2.19
N VAL A 23 1.69 5.12 -2.47
CA VAL A 23 1.02 6.34 -1.96
C VAL A 23 0.99 6.36 -0.44
N VAL A 24 0.56 5.27 0.20
CA VAL A 24 0.45 5.22 1.66
C VAL A 24 1.83 5.23 2.32
N THR A 25 2.85 4.62 1.71
CA THR A 25 4.23 4.68 2.22
C THR A 25 4.76 6.11 2.20
N VAL A 26 4.58 6.83 1.08
CA VAL A 26 5.01 8.24 0.97
C VAL A 26 4.29 9.10 2.01
N ILE A 27 2.97 8.94 2.15
CA ILE A 27 2.19 9.66 3.16
C ILE A 27 2.75 9.38 4.57
N LYS A 28 2.96 8.11 4.95
CA LYS A 28 3.49 7.76 6.27
C LYS A 28 4.87 8.35 6.53
N ILE A 29 5.77 8.32 5.54
CA ILE A 29 7.11 8.91 5.68
C ILE A 29 7.00 10.42 5.94
N ILE A 30 6.18 11.13 5.16
CA ILE A 30 5.95 12.56 5.34
C ILE A 30 5.40 12.85 6.73
N PHE A 31 4.35 12.14 7.15
CA PHE A 31 3.77 12.29 8.48
C PHE A 31 4.79 12.03 9.60
N SER A 32 5.60 10.97 9.47
CA SER A 32 6.62 10.61 10.45
C SER A 32 7.71 11.69 10.57
N ILE A 33 8.13 12.29 9.45
CA ILE A 33 9.10 13.40 9.48
C ILE A 33 8.54 14.59 10.29
N PHE A 34 7.25 14.91 10.11
CA PHE A 34 6.62 16.01 10.85
C PHE A 34 6.37 15.66 12.33
N SER A 35 6.02 14.41 12.65
CA SER A 35 5.73 14.01 14.04
C SER A 35 7.00 13.82 14.88
N THR A 36 8.10 13.38 14.28
CA THR A 36 9.36 13.08 14.99
C THR A 36 10.36 14.23 14.95
N GLY A 37 10.02 15.35 14.31
CA GLY A 37 10.85 16.55 14.27
C GLY A 37 12.02 16.47 13.28
N GLY A 38 12.02 15.52 12.35
CA GLY A 38 13.00 15.46 11.27
C GLY A 38 13.23 14.07 10.67
N ILE A 39 14.19 13.99 9.75
CA ILE A 39 14.54 12.74 9.05
C ILE A 39 15.14 11.71 10.01
N ALA A 40 15.96 12.14 10.97
CA ALA A 40 16.58 11.24 11.94
C ALA A 40 15.54 10.52 12.82
N GLY A 41 14.54 11.27 13.30
CA GLY A 41 13.44 10.71 14.08
C GLY A 41 12.57 9.75 13.27
N MET A 42 12.33 10.04 11.98
CA MET A 42 11.60 9.15 11.09
C MET A 42 12.32 7.82 10.87
N ILE A 43 13.66 7.84 10.74
CA ILE A 43 14.46 6.62 10.63
C ILE A 43 14.36 5.78 11.90
N GLU A 44 14.43 6.41 13.08
CA GLU A 44 14.29 5.71 14.35
C GLU A 44 12.88 5.13 14.55
N GLU A 45 11.84 5.86 14.17
CA GLU A 45 10.45 5.42 14.30
C GLU A 45 10.10 4.28 13.33
N LEU A 46 10.42 4.44 12.04
CA LEU A 46 9.96 3.52 10.98
C LEU A 46 10.99 2.45 10.60
N PHE A 47 12.28 2.74 10.72
CA PHE A 47 13.37 1.91 10.19
C PHE A 47 14.32 1.38 11.26
N SER A 48 13.99 1.52 12.55
CA SER A 48 14.71 0.82 13.61
C SER A 48 14.57 -0.69 13.51
N SER A 49 15.55 -1.43 14.04
CA SER A 49 15.61 -2.89 13.97
C SER A 49 14.37 -3.61 14.52
N SER A 50 13.63 -2.97 15.44
CA SER A 50 12.39 -3.51 16.01
C SER A 50 11.14 -3.19 15.17
N ASN A 51 11.13 -2.09 14.42
CA ASN A 51 9.90 -1.54 13.84
C ASN A 51 9.82 -1.74 12.32
N TRP A 52 10.96 -1.85 11.63
CA TRP A 52 11.00 -1.92 10.17
C TRP A 52 10.22 -3.13 9.61
N GLU A 53 10.34 -4.29 10.26
CA GLU A 53 9.64 -5.51 9.82
C GLU A 53 8.13 -5.34 9.97
N GLN A 54 7.68 -4.80 11.11
CA GLN A 54 6.28 -4.51 11.35
C GLN A 54 5.73 -3.49 10.35
N PHE A 55 6.50 -2.44 10.04
CA PHE A 55 6.13 -1.45 9.05
C PHE A 55 5.93 -2.09 7.67
N VAL A 56 6.91 -2.84 7.18
CA VAL A 56 6.86 -3.50 5.86
C VAL A 56 5.72 -4.51 5.81
N ARG A 57 5.57 -5.36 6.84
CA ARG A 57 4.54 -6.39 6.90
C ARG A 57 3.14 -5.81 6.87
N MET A 58 2.90 -4.76 7.66
CA MET A 58 1.61 -4.08 7.72
C MET A 58 1.30 -3.39 6.40
N GLN A 59 2.29 -2.75 5.78
CA GLN A 59 2.15 -2.08 4.50
C GLN A 59 1.80 -3.07 3.38
N LEU A 60 2.49 -4.22 3.32
CA LEU A 60 2.19 -5.28 2.36
C LEU A 60 0.79 -5.86 2.57
N LEU A 61 0.42 -6.16 3.82
CA LEU A 61 -0.88 -6.74 4.14
C LEU A 61 -2.02 -5.79 3.75
N MET A 62 -1.92 -4.50 4.10
CA MET A 62 -2.92 -3.50 3.72
C MET A 62 -2.99 -3.31 2.21
N SER A 63 -1.86 -3.35 1.52
CA SER A 63 -1.80 -3.20 0.06
C SER A 63 -2.43 -4.38 -0.67
N VAL A 64 -2.21 -5.61 -0.19
CA VAL A 64 -2.84 -6.82 -0.73
C VAL A 64 -4.35 -6.78 -0.49
N LEU A 65 -4.80 -6.41 0.70
CA LEU A 65 -6.23 -6.27 1.01
C LEU A 65 -6.90 -5.22 0.13
N TYR A 66 -6.32 -4.02 0.06
CA TYR A 66 -6.85 -2.93 -0.77
C TYR A 66 -6.88 -3.33 -2.26
N GLY A 67 -5.78 -3.88 -2.76
CA GLY A 67 -5.68 -4.35 -4.14
C GLY A 67 -6.73 -5.40 -4.47
N SER A 68 -6.96 -6.36 -3.55
CA SER A 68 -7.94 -7.44 -3.74
C SER A 68 -9.37 -6.92 -3.73
N LEU A 69 -9.69 -5.98 -2.83
CA LEU A 69 -11.01 -5.34 -2.77
C LEU A 69 -11.27 -4.52 -4.04
N MET A 70 -10.31 -3.73 -4.50
CA MET A 70 -10.44 -2.96 -5.74
C MET A 70 -10.55 -3.86 -6.96
N ALA A 71 -9.71 -4.89 -7.07
CA ALA A 71 -9.80 -5.87 -8.14
C ALA A 71 -11.17 -6.56 -8.15
N GLY A 72 -11.70 -6.91 -6.98
CA GLY A 72 -13.01 -7.50 -6.83
C GLY A 72 -14.12 -6.55 -7.27
N TYR A 73 -14.08 -5.30 -6.83
CA TYR A 73 -15.03 -4.27 -7.24
C TYR A 73 -15.04 -4.06 -8.76
N TYR A 74 -13.88 -3.83 -9.37
CA TYR A 74 -13.78 -3.55 -10.80
C TYR A 74 -14.10 -4.76 -11.69
N LYS A 75 -13.88 -5.98 -11.20
CA LYS A 75 -14.12 -7.20 -11.97
C LYS A 75 -15.53 -7.75 -11.82
N PHE A 76 -16.07 -7.74 -10.60
CA PHE A 76 -17.34 -8.42 -10.28
C PHE A 76 -18.52 -7.47 -10.07
N VAL A 77 -18.29 -6.26 -9.56
CA VAL A 77 -19.38 -5.34 -9.18
C VAL A 77 -19.61 -4.28 -10.26
N LYS A 78 -18.54 -3.66 -10.75
CA LYS A 78 -18.61 -2.61 -11.77
C LYS A 78 -18.91 -3.24 -13.14
N LYS A 79 -20.15 -3.07 -13.62
CA LYS A 79 -20.64 -3.63 -14.90
C LYS A 79 -19.93 -3.04 -16.11
#